data_AF-A0A945K9I5-F1
#
_entry.id   AF-A0A945K9I5-F1
#
_cell.length_a   1.000
_cell.length_b   1.000
_cell.length_c   1.000
_cell.angle_alpha   90.00
_cell.angle_beta   90.00
_cell.angle_gamma   90.00
#
_symmetry.space_group_name_H-M   'P 1'
#
loop_
_entity.id
_entity.type
_entity.pdbx_description
1 polymer ?
#
loop_
_entity_poly.entity_id
_entity_poly.type
_entity_poly.pdbx_seq_one_letter_code
_entity_poly.pdbx_strand_id
1 'polypeptide(L)'
;MNRFTLSRGFTIVELMITLAIAAILLAVAVPSFTGFVQKCAVSQKTLQVHNALELARGLALSQRQVWTECTVDASNSCVSSAGLRLLVFRDDNDNNDF
;
A
#
# COMPACT_ATOMS: atom_id res chain seq x y z
N MET A 1 17.14 23.02 -53.96
CA MET A 1 16.62 21.64 -53.88
C MET A 1 17.32 20.90 -52.75
N ASN A 2 16.51 20.56 -51.75
CA ASN A 2 16.64 19.59 -50.65
C ASN A 2 18.05 19.20 -50.16
N ARG A 3 18.48 19.84 -49.06
CA ARG A 3 19.57 19.35 -48.22
C ARG A 3 19.01 18.29 -47.28
N PHE A 4 19.21 17.01 -47.58
CA PHE A 4 19.00 15.96 -46.60
C PHE A 4 20.11 16.08 -45.54
N THR A 5 19.76 16.61 -44.37
CA THR A 5 20.61 16.54 -43.17
C THR A 5 20.78 15.07 -42.80
N LEU A 6 22.00 14.55 -42.96
CA LEU A 6 22.36 13.20 -42.54
C LEU A 6 22.26 13.13 -41.01
N SER A 7 21.17 12.54 -40.50
CA SER A 7 21.04 12.24 -39.08
C SER A 7 22.09 11.19 -38.74
N ARG A 8 23.02 11.51 -37.82
CA ARG A 8 24.03 10.54 -37.35
C ARG A 8 23.32 9.45 -36.55
N GLY A 9 23.33 8.22 -37.06
CA GLY A 9 22.83 7.04 -36.34
C GLY A 9 23.82 6.54 -35.27
N PHE A 10 23.29 5.85 -34.25
CA PHE A 10 24.07 5.14 -33.23
C PHE A 10 24.79 3.92 -33.85
N THR A 11 25.96 3.56 -33.30
CA THR A 11 26.66 2.34 -33.73
C THR A 11 26.08 1.11 -33.02
N ILE A 12 26.23 -0.09 -33.60
CA ILE A 12 25.83 -1.36 -32.97
C ILE A 12 26.53 -1.54 -31.62
N VAL A 13 27.81 -1.17 -31.53
CA VAL A 13 28.60 -1.27 -30.29
C VAL A 13 28.05 -0.35 -29.21
N GLU A 14 27.63 0.87 -29.58
CA GLU A 14 27.02 1.83 -28.65
C GLU A 14 25.68 1.32 -28.09
N LEU A 15 24.86 0.69 -28.93
CA LEU A 15 23.64 0.01 -28.49
C LEU A 15 23.95 -1.14 -27.51
N MET A 16 24.96 -1.96 -27.80
CA MET A 16 25.32 -3.08 -26.91
C MET A 16 25.79 -2.60 -25.54
N ILE A 17 26.61 -1.53 -25.51
CA ILE A 17 27.09 -0.95 -24.25
C ILE A 17 25.95 -0.33 -23.45
N THR A 18 25.05 0.43 -24.10
CA THR A 18 23.90 1.04 -23.43
C THR A 18 22.95 -0.01 -22.84
N LEU A 19 22.69 -1.09 -23.57
CA LEU A 19 21.88 -2.21 -23.06
C LEU A 19 22.58 -2.93 -21.90
N ALA A 20 23.89 -3.14 -21.97
CA ALA A 20 24.65 -3.75 -20.88
C ALA A 20 24.58 -2.91 -19.59
N ILE A 21 24.77 -1.59 -19.70
CA ILE A 21 24.64 -0.67 -18.56
C ILE A 21 23.20 -0.66 -18.03
N ALA A 22 22.20 -0.57 -18.91
CA ALA A 22 20.80 -0.59 -18.53
C ALA A 22 20.42 -1.88 -17.77
N ALA A 23 20.92 -3.04 -18.22
CA ALA A 23 20.70 -4.32 -17.55
C ALA A 23 21.28 -4.35 -16.13
N ILE A 24 22.51 -3.84 -15.94
CA ILE A 24 23.15 -3.74 -14.62
C ILE A 24 22.34 -2.83 -13.68
N LEU A 25 21.89 -1.67 -14.17
CA LEU A 25 21.09 -0.74 -13.38
C LEU A 25 19.75 -1.36 -12.97
N LEU A 26 19.06 -2.04 -13.90
CA LEU A 26 17.79 -2.72 -13.60
C LEU A 26 17.96 -3.84 -12.56
N ALA A 27 19.06 -4.60 -12.63
CA ALA A 27 19.33 -5.67 -11.68
C ALA A 27 19.38 -5.17 -10.21
N VAL A 28 19.84 -3.94 -9.99
CA VAL A 28 19.91 -3.32 -8.66
C VAL A 28 18.63 -2.55 -8.31
N ALA A 29 18.01 -1.91 -9.30
CA ALA A 29 16.82 -1.07 -9.10
C ALA A 29 15.56 -1.89 -8.73
N VAL A 30 15.33 -3.02 -9.40
CA VAL A 30 14.12 -3.85 -9.21
C VAL A 30 13.93 -4.34 -7.76
N PRO A 31 14.91 -4.99 -7.10
CA PRO A 31 14.73 -5.45 -5.71
C PRO A 31 14.58 -4.28 -4.71
N SER A 32 15.16 -3.13 -5.01
CA SER A 32 15.01 -1.92 -4.18
C SER A 32 13.58 -1.40 -4.20
N PHE A 33 12.93 -1.44 -5.38
CA PHE A 33 11.54 -1.02 -5.53
C PHE A 33 10.58 -1.95 -4.78
N THR A 34 10.82 -3.27 -4.78
CA THR A 34 9.97 -4.21 -4.03
C THR A 34 9.99 -3.94 -2.52
N GLY A 35 11.16 -3.63 -1.96
CA GLY A 35 11.28 -3.28 -0.54
C GLY A 35 10.56 -1.96 -0.21
N PHE A 36 10.60 -0.98 -1.11
CA PHE A 36 9.86 0.27 -0.93
C PHE A 36 8.33 0.06 -0.92
N VAL A 37 7.80 -0.71 -1.88
CA VAL A 37 6.37 -1.03 -1.94
C VAL A 37 5.90 -1.73 -0.66
N GLN A 38 6.68 -2.68 -0.12
CA GLN A 38 6.35 -3.36 1.14
C GLN A 38 6.28 -2.39 2.32
N LYS A 39 7.23 -1.46 2.43
CA LYS A 39 7.22 -0.42 3.47
C LYS A 39 6.00 0.49 3.35
N CYS A 40 5.65 0.90 2.12
CA CYS A 40 4.44 1.66 1.88
C CYS A 40 3.19 0.88 2.30
N ALA A 41 3.10 -0.41 1.96
CA ALA A 41 1.96 -1.25 2.35
C ALA A 41 1.80 -1.33 3.87
N VAL A 42 2.89 -1.54 4.62
CA VAL A 42 2.86 -1.55 6.09
C VAL A 42 2.44 -0.19 6.63
N SER A 43 3.02 0.90 6.14
CA SER A 43 2.66 2.26 6.59
C SER A 43 1.18 2.58 6.33
N GLN A 44 0.63 2.16 5.20
CA GLN A 44 -0.79 2.33 4.89
C GLN A 44 -1.68 1.54 5.87
N LYS A 45 -1.31 0.31 6.23
CA LYS A 45 -2.04 -0.49 7.22
C LYS A 45 -2.02 0.16 8.60
N THR A 46 -0.86 0.67 9.04
CA THR A 46 -0.75 1.39 10.31
C THR A 46 -1.61 2.66 10.33
N LEU A 47 -1.62 3.43 9.24
CA LEU A 47 -2.46 4.62 9.11
C LEU A 47 -3.95 4.29 9.15
N GLN A 48 -4.38 3.18 8.55
CA GLN A 48 -5.78 2.73 8.61
C GLN A 48 -6.24 2.48 10.04
N VAL A 49 -5.44 1.75 10.83
CA VAL A 49 -5.73 1.48 12.25
C VAL A 49 -5.70 2.78 13.07
N HIS A 50 -4.70 3.63 12.86
CA HIS A 50 -4.62 4.91 13.58
C HIS A 50 -5.85 5.79 13.33
N ASN A 51 -6.31 5.88 12.08
CA ASN A 51 -7.49 6.67 11.73
C ASN A 51 -8.78 6.07 12.32
N ALA A 52 -8.89 4.73 12.35
CA ALA A 52 -10.01 4.05 12.97
C ALA A 52 -10.06 4.27 14.50
N LEU A 53 -8.90 4.23 15.18
CA LEU A 53 -8.79 4.54 16.60
C LEU A 53 -9.17 5.99 16.92
N GLU A 54 -8.70 6.95 16.12
CA GLU A 54 -9.07 8.37 16.28
C GLU A 54 -10.57 8.58 16.09
N LEU A 55 -11.17 7.92 15.09
CA LEU A 55 -12.62 7.92 14.90
C LEU A 55 -13.35 7.30 16.09
N ALA A 56 -12.95 6.12 16.54
CA ALA A 56 -13.56 5.42 17.67
C ALA A 56 -13.49 6.26 18.95
N ARG A 57 -12.34 6.91 19.20
CA ARG A 57 -12.16 7.83 20.32
C ARG A 57 -13.09 9.05 20.22
N GLY A 58 -13.22 9.64 19.03
CA GLY A 58 -14.15 10.74 18.79
C GLY A 58 -15.61 10.34 19.06
N LEU A 59 -16.02 9.16 18.60
CA LEU A 59 -17.36 8.61 18.82
C LEU A 59 -17.59 8.30 20.31
N ALA A 60 -16.62 7.71 21.00
CA ALA A 60 -16.70 7.39 22.42
C ALA A 60 -16.85 8.64 23.30
N LEU A 61 -16.06 9.69 23.01
CA LEU A 61 -16.16 10.96 23.72
C LEU A 61 -17.49 11.69 23.42
N SER A 62 -17.93 11.68 22.17
CA SER A 62 -19.17 12.34 21.76
C SER A 62 -20.42 11.67 22.32
N GLN A 63 -20.44 10.34 22.38
CA GLN A 63 -21.63 9.57 22.76
C GLN A 63 -21.58 9.04 24.20
N ARG A 64 -20.44 9.20 24.89
CA ARG A 64 -20.17 8.66 26.24
C ARG A 64 -20.44 7.15 26.32
N GLN A 65 -20.09 6.44 25.26
CA GLN A 65 -20.26 5.00 25.11
C GLN A 65 -18.94 4.36 24.72
N VAL A 66 -18.79 3.07 25.02
CA VAL A 66 -17.63 2.30 24.58
C VAL A 66 -17.81 1.96 23.10
N TRP A 67 -16.79 2.24 22.30
CA TRP A 67 -16.71 1.87 20.90
C TRP A 67 -15.52 0.93 20.73
N THR A 68 -15.75 -0.16 19.98
CA THR A 68 -14.80 -1.23 19.74
C THR A 68 -14.36 -1.21 18.28
N GLU A 69 -13.08 -1.46 18.06
CA GLU A 69 -12.50 -1.63 16.73
C GLU A 69 -12.09 -3.09 16.55
N CYS A 70 -12.51 -3.69 15.44
CA CYS A 70 -12.09 -5.04 15.10
C CYS A 70 -11.97 -5.25 13.60
N THR A 71 -11.18 -6.25 13.21
CA THR A 71 -11.20 -6.75 11.83
C THR A 71 -12.28 -7.80 11.67
N VAL A 72 -13.09 -7.70 10.63
CA VAL A 72 -14.20 -8.63 10.38
C VAL A 72 -13.99 -9.51 9.17
N ASP A 73 -14.59 -10.70 9.20
CA ASP A 73 -14.65 -11.62 8.07
C ASP A 73 -15.80 -11.29 7.10
N ALA A 74 -16.09 -12.20 6.15
CA ALA A 74 -17.22 -12.05 5.24
C ALA A 74 -18.60 -12.13 5.94
N SER A 75 -18.64 -12.76 7.11
CA SER A 75 -19.81 -12.96 7.97
C SER A 75 -20.06 -11.76 8.90
N ASN A 76 -19.21 -10.74 8.85
CA ASN A 76 -19.26 -9.55 9.70
C ASN A 76 -18.94 -9.78 11.18
N SER A 77 -18.31 -10.91 11.51
CA SER A 77 -17.88 -11.24 12.86
C SER A 77 -16.46 -10.80 13.12
N CYS A 78 -16.15 -10.33 14.34
CA CYS A 78 -14.80 -9.94 14.71
C CYS A 78 -13.87 -11.14 14.77
N VAL A 79 -12.77 -11.08 14.03
CA VAL A 79 -11.77 -12.15 13.93
C VAL A 79 -10.37 -11.63 14.25
N SER A 80 -9.54 -12.46 14.90
CA SER A 80 -8.15 -12.13 15.25
C SER A 80 -7.15 -12.36 14.10
N SER A 81 -7.58 -13.05 13.04
CA SER A 81 -6.79 -13.36 11.86
C SER A 81 -7.68 -13.42 10.62
N ALA A 82 -7.11 -13.16 9.45
CA ALA A 82 -7.79 -13.21 8.14
C ALA A 82 -9.02 -12.29 7.99
N GLY A 83 -9.09 -11.20 8.76
CA GLY A 83 -10.13 -10.18 8.57
C GLY A 83 -10.00 -9.47 7.21
N LEU A 84 -11.14 -9.27 6.55
CA LEU A 84 -11.23 -8.65 5.22
C LEU A 84 -11.20 -7.13 5.31
N ARG A 85 -11.80 -6.56 6.36
CA ARG A 85 -11.91 -5.11 6.57
C ARG A 85 -11.92 -4.75 8.04
N LEU A 86 -11.57 -3.50 8.32
CA LEU A 86 -11.60 -2.91 9.65
C LEU A 86 -12.94 -2.22 9.87
N LEU A 87 -13.60 -2.49 10.99
CA LEU A 87 -14.84 -1.84 11.40
C LEU A 87 -14.71 -1.22 12.79
N VAL A 88 -15.35 -0.07 12.95
CA VAL A 88 -15.55 0.60 14.23
C VAL A 88 -17.04 0.53 14.53
N PHE A 89 -17.39 -0.10 15.65
CA PHE A 89 -18.78 -0.32 16.04
C PHE A 89 -18.96 -0.25 17.55
N ARG A 90 -20.20 -0.17 17.97
CA ARG A 90 -20.58 -0.21 19.37
C ARG A 90 -21.07 -1.62 19.67
N ASP A 91 -20.39 -2.31 20.59
CA ASP A 91 -20.81 -3.61 21.09
C ASP A 91 -21.66 -3.41 22.36
N ASP A 92 -22.97 -3.65 22.24
CA ASP A 92 -23.92 -3.46 23.34
C ASP A 92 -24.19 -4.73 24.15
N ASN A 93 -23.84 -5.89 23.60
CA ASN A 93 -24.13 -7.21 24.14
C ASN A 93 -22.87 -8.06 24.40
N ASP A 94 -21.69 -7.45 24.29
CA ASP A 94 -20.35 -8.01 24.57
C ASP A 94 -20.07 -9.31 23.79
N ASN A 95 -20.72 -9.46 22.62
CA ASN A 95 -20.60 -10.66 21.79
C ASN A 95 -19.57 -10.51 20.66
N ASN A 96 -18.93 -9.34 20.54
CA ASN A 96 -17.97 -9.01 19.49
C ASN A 96 -18.53 -9.19 18.06
N ASP A 97 -19.84 -9.00 17.88
CA ASP A 97 -20.49 -8.96 16.58
C ASP A 97 -21.26 -7.63 16.41
N PHE A 98 -21.52 -7.24 15.17
CA PHE A 98 -22.29 -6.02 14.82
C PHE A 98 -23.80 -6.26 14.83
#